data_AF-A0A0K1JZR8-F1
#
_entry.id   AF-A0A0K1JZR8-F1
#
_cell.length_a   1.000
_cell.length_b   1.000
_cell.length_c   1.000
_cell.angle_alpha   90.00
_cell.angle_beta   90.00
_cell.angle_gamma   90.00
#
_symmetry.space_group_name_H-M   'P 1'
#
loop_
_entity.id
_entity.type
_entity.pdbx_description
1 polymer ?
#
loop_
_entity_poly.entity_id
_entity_poly.type
_entity_poly.pdbx_seq_one_letter_code
_entity_poly.pdbx_strand_id
1 'polypeptide(L)' 'MFKKLAVFLFTAAAALSASISIAAPGACLAQCRLDYSDCLDAGIDPAACRRELLQCNRDCRYPPP' A
#
# COMPACT_ATOMS: atom_id res chain seq x y z
N MET A 1 35.97 13.63 27.62
CA MET A 1 35.59 12.20 27.53
C MET A 1 34.15 12.03 27.00
N PHE A 2 33.76 12.64 25.87
CA PHE A 2 32.35 12.63 25.38
C PHE A 2 32.15 12.18 23.92
N LYS A 3 33.18 11.64 23.28
CA LYS A 3 33.14 11.22 21.86
C LYS A 3 32.47 9.85 21.62
N LYS A 4 32.29 9.03 22.66
CA LYS A 4 31.79 7.64 22.54
C LYS A 4 30.27 7.49 22.66
N LEU A 5 29.53 8.55 23.00
CA LEU A 5 28.08 8.48 23.22
C LEU A 5 27.23 8.77 21.97
N ALA A 6 27.82 9.33 20.91
CA ALA A 6 27.08 9.60 19.67
C ALA A 6 26.82 8.35 18.82
N VAL A 7 27.53 7.24 19.08
CA VAL A 7 27.46 6.02 18.25
C VAL A 7 26.29 5.12 18.65
N PHE A 8 25.76 5.25 19.87
CA PHE A 8 24.70 4.37 20.37
C PHE A 8 23.26 4.86 20.17
N LEU A 9 23.07 6.04 19.55
CA LEU A 9 21.74 6.60 19.31
C LEU A 9 21.22 6.40 17.87
N PHE A 10 22.01 5.80 16.97
CA PHE A 10 21.60 5.60 15.57
C PHE A 10 21.12 4.19 15.23
N THR A 11 21.24 3.21 16.13
CA THR A 11 20.79 1.83 15.90
C THR A 11 19.41 1.50 16.46
N ALA A 12 18.75 2.44 17.14
CA ALA A 12 17.39 2.28 17.64
C ALA A 12 16.29 2.74 16.66
N ALA A 13 16.64 3.19 15.45
CA ALA A 13 15.67 3.64 14.46
C ALA A 13 15.18 2.54 13.49
N ALA A 14 15.77 1.33 13.53
CA ALA A 14 15.42 0.25 12.61
C ALA A 14 14.30 -0.69 13.11
N ALA A 15 13.71 -0.43 14.28
CA ALA A 15 12.70 -1.33 14.87
C ALA A 15 11.25 -0.81 14.86
N LEU A 16 10.99 0.40 14.34
CA LEU A 16 9.64 0.99 14.36
C LEU A 16 8.97 1.12 12.98
N SER A 17 9.64 0.66 11.92
CA SER A 17 9.05 0.63 10.58
C SER A 17 8.23 -0.64 10.32
N ALA A 18 7.70 -1.29 11.36
CA ALA A 18 6.65 -2.29 11.21
C ALA A 18 5.37 -1.55 10.83
N SER A 19 5.28 -1.26 9.54
CA SER A 19 4.10 -1.03 8.71
C SER A 19 2.83 -0.80 9.51
N ILE A 20 2.59 0.43 9.93
CA ILE A 20 1.26 0.85 10.31
C ILE A 20 0.45 0.89 9.01
N SER A 21 -0.03 -0.26 8.57
CA SER A 21 -1.07 -0.38 7.57
C SER A 21 -2.39 0.04 8.21
N ILE A 22 -2.46 1.27 8.73
CA ILE A 22 -3.71 2.01 8.67
C ILE A 22 -3.84 2.39 7.20
N ALA A 23 -4.18 1.39 6.38
CA ALA A 23 -4.90 1.68 5.16
C ALA A 23 -6.16 2.40 5.65
N ALA A 24 -6.11 3.73 5.68
CA ALA A 24 -7.33 4.50 5.69
C ALA A 24 -8.22 3.85 4.61
N PRO A 25 -9.51 3.61 4.85
CA PRO A 25 -10.36 2.91 3.89
C PRO A 25 -10.30 3.52 2.47
N GLY A 26 -9.89 4.79 2.34
CA GLY A 26 -9.61 5.45 1.07
C GLY A 26 -8.32 5.01 0.34
N ALA A 27 -7.28 4.53 1.03
CA ALA A 27 -5.99 4.14 0.43
C ALA A 27 -6.12 2.86 -0.41
N CYS A 28 -6.86 1.86 0.07
CA CYS A 28 -7.12 0.63 -0.68
C CYS A 28 -7.90 0.93 -1.98
N LEU A 29 -8.99 1.71 -1.88
CA LEU A 29 -9.77 2.13 -3.04
C LEU A 29 -8.97 3.02 -4.02
N ALA A 30 -8.01 3.79 -3.52
CA ALA A 30 -7.11 4.56 -4.36
C ALA A 30 -6.19 3.65 -5.17
N GLN A 31 -5.62 2.60 -4.54
CA GLN A 31 -4.78 1.62 -5.23
C GLN A 31 -5.57 0.88 -6.33
N CYS A 32 -6.79 0.43 -6.05
CA CYS A 32 -7.64 -0.22 -7.06
C CYS A 32 -7.84 0.64 -8.31
N ARG A 33 -7.94 1.97 -8.15
CA ARG A 33 -8.08 2.89 -9.30
C ARG A 33 -6.79 3.06 -10.08
N LEU A 34 -5.63 3.02 -9.40
CA LEU A 34 -4.32 3.05 -10.05
C LEU A 34 -4.14 1.78 -10.88
N ASP A 35 -4.38 0.61 -10.27
CA ASP A 35 -4.27 -0.68 -10.96
C ASP A 35 -5.21 -0.77 -12.18
N TYR A 36 -6.40 -0.17 -12.09
CA TYR A 36 -7.31 -0.03 -13.25
C TYR A 36 -6.72 0.84 -14.36
N SER A 37 -6.06 1.95 -14.03
CA SER A 37 -5.38 2.81 -15.01
C SER A 37 -4.25 2.04 -15.69
N ASP A 38 -3.41 1.38 -14.90
CA ASP A 38 -2.27 0.59 -15.40
C ASP A 38 -2.75 -0.54 -16.31
N CYS A 39 -3.88 -1.18 -15.98
CA CYS A 39 -4.51 -2.20 -16.82
C CYS A 39 -4.94 -1.66 -18.19
N LEU A 40 -5.55 -0.46 -18.22
CA LEU A 40 -5.93 0.19 -19.48
C LEU A 40 -4.70 0.63 -20.28
N ASP A 41 -3.68 1.17 -19.62
CA ASP A 41 -2.44 1.62 -20.24
C ASP A 41 -1.63 0.44 -20.82
N ALA A 42 -1.75 -0.74 -20.22
CA ALA A 42 -1.22 -1.99 -20.76
C ALA A 42 -1.96 -2.50 -22.01
N GLY A 43 -3.04 -1.84 -22.43
CA GLY A 43 -3.85 -2.23 -23.59
C GLY A 43 -4.73 -3.46 -23.34
N ILE A 44 -5.00 -3.79 -22.07
CA ILE A 44 -5.91 -4.88 -21.71
C ILE A 44 -7.35 -4.45 -22.02
N ASP A 45 -8.20 -5.43 -22.35
CA ASP A 45 -9.62 -5.21 -22.61
C ASP A 45 -10.27 -4.39 -21.46
N PRO A 46 -10.94 -3.26 -21.76
CA PRO A 46 -11.52 -2.40 -20.73
C PRO A 46 -12.57 -3.09 -19.86
N ALA A 47 -13.27 -4.12 -20.38
CA ALA A 47 -14.24 -4.88 -19.60
C ALA A 47 -13.53 -5.85 -18.63
N ALA A 48 -12.39 -6.43 -19.01
CA ALA A 48 -11.52 -7.18 -18.10
C ALA A 48 -11.01 -6.29 -16.97
N CYS A 49 -10.40 -5.14 -17.27
CA CYS A 49 -9.91 -4.18 -16.26
C CYS A 49 -11.03 -3.73 -15.31
N ARG A 50 -12.24 -3.50 -15.84
CA ARG A 50 -13.40 -3.10 -15.03
C ARG A 50 -13.81 -4.19 -14.04
N ARG A 51 -13.74 -5.47 -14.42
CA ARG A 51 -14.05 -6.58 -13.50
C ARG A 51 -13.05 -6.63 -12.35
N GLU A 52 -11.76 -6.45 -12.64
CA GLU A 52 -10.70 -6.41 -11.63
C GLU A 52 -10.87 -5.24 -10.66
N LEU A 53 -11.17 -4.04 -11.17
CA LEU A 53 -11.49 -2.88 -10.35
C LEU A 53 -12.68 -3.14 -9.41
N LEU A 54 -13.74 -3.76 -9.91
CA LEU A 54 -14.92 -4.08 -9.10
C LEU A 54 -14.60 -5.09 -8.00
N GLN A 55 -13.80 -6.11 -8.32
CA GLN A 55 -13.34 -7.11 -7.36
C GLN A 55 -12.45 -6.46 -6.29
N CYS A 56 -11.45 -5.68 -6.69
CA CYS A 56 -10.57 -4.95 -5.78
C CYS A 56 -11.37 -4.03 -4.83
N ASN A 57 -12.35 -3.28 -5.35
CA ASN A 57 -13.21 -2.43 -4.52
C ASN A 57 -14.05 -3.23 -3.51
N ARG A 58 -14.49 -4.44 -3.87
CA ARG A 58 -15.22 -5.34 -2.97
C ARG A 58 -14.32 -5.83 -1.85
N ASP A 59 -13.11 -6.28 -2.19
CA ASP A 59 -12.14 -6.80 -1.23
C ASP A 59 -11.64 -5.70 -0.29
N CYS A 60 -11.44 -4.48 -0.80
CA CYS A 60 -11.13 -3.32 0.03
C CYS A 60 -12.24 -2.98 1.04
N ARG A 61 -13.51 -3.15 0.64
CA ARG A 61 -14.66 -2.79 1.48
C ARG A 61 -15.04 -3.91 2.44
N TYR A 62 -14.81 -5.15 2.04
CA TYR A 62 -15.10 -6.37 2.78
C TYR A 62 -13.86 -7.28 2.71
N PRO A 63 -12.82 -6.96 3.48
CA PRO A 63 -11.62 -7.80 3.49
C PRO A 63 -12.01 -9.21 3.96
N PRO A 64 -11.60 -10.27 3.25
CA PRO A 64 -11.80 -11.63 3.73
C PRO A 64 -11.11 -11.80 5.10
N PRO A 65 -11.68 -12.66 5.99
CA PRO A 65 -11.17 -12.88 7.33
C PRO A 65 -9.76 -13.49 7.37
#